data_AF-A0A6L9IT92-F1
#
_entry.id   AF-A0A6L9IT92-F1
#
_cell.length_a   1.000
_cell.length_b   1.000
_cell.length_c   1.000
_cell.angle_alpha   90.00
_cell.angle_beta   90.00
_cell.angle_gamma   90.00
#
_symmetry.space_group_name_H-M   'P 1'
#
loop_
_entity.id
_entity.type
_entity.pdbx_description
1 polymer ?
#
loop_
_entity_poly.entity_id
_entity_poly.type
_entity_poly.pdbx_seq_one_letter_code
_entity_poly.pdbx_strand_id
1 'polypeptide(L)' 'MTQPTTLIQEIVNLIKQSRHMVAFTGAGVSTASGIPDFRSHDSGLWESVDPFLVASIYGFR' A
#
# COMPACT_ATOMS: atom_id res chain seq x y z
N MET A 1 0.98 -8.22 -24.58
CA MET A 1 1.15 -7.11 -23.62
C MET A 1 -0.12 -6.29 -23.64
N THR A 2 -0.95 -6.36 -22.60
CA THR A 2 -2.14 -5.51 -22.46
C THR A 2 -1.71 -4.08 -22.20
N GLN A 3 -2.34 -3.12 -22.87
CA GLN A 3 -2.00 -1.71 -22.72
C GLN A 3 -2.56 -1.19 -21.39
N PRO A 4 -1.87 -0.29 -20.65
CA PRO A 4 -2.33 0.21 -19.35
C PRO A 4 -3.77 0.73 -19.35
N THR A 5 -4.18 1.33 -20.46
CA THR A 5 -5.53 1.87 -20.69
C THR A 5 -6.62 0.80 -20.65
N THR A 6 -6.34 -0.44 -21.08
CA THR A 6 -7.35 -1.51 -21.06
C THR A 6 -7.62 -1.99 -19.63
N LEU A 7 -6.58 -2.11 -18.80
CA LEU A 7 -6.71 -2.54 -17.40
C LEU A 7 -7.49 -1.53 -16.55
N ILE A 8 -7.25 -0.22 -16.76
CA ILE A 8 -8.03 0.82 -16.07
C ILE A 8 -9.50 0.72 -16.47
N GLN A 9 -9.79 0.52 -17.76
CA GLN A 9 -11.16 0.42 -18.25
C GLN A 9 -11.89 -0.82 -17.71
N GLU A 10 -11.18 -1.95 -17.57
CA GLU A 10 -11.70 -3.18 -16.96
C GLU A 10 -12.07 -2.95 -15.50
N ILE A 11 -11.18 -2.35 -14.70
CA ILE A 11 -11.46 -2.03 -13.30
C ILE A 11 -12.68 -1.10 -13.20
N VAL A 12 -12.75 -0.03 -13.99
CA VAL A 12 -13.90 0.89 -14.01
C VAL A 12 -15.22 0.14 -14.23
N ASN A 13 -15.25 -0.84 -15.13
CA ASN A 13 -16.44 -1.62 -15.39
C ASN A 13 -16.81 -2.52 -14.19
N LEU A 14 -15.82 -3.16 -13.56
CA LEU A 14 -16.02 -3.94 -12.33
C LEU A 14 -16.56 -3.06 -11.19
N ILE A 15 -16.05 -1.83 -11.05
CA ILE A 15 -16.54 -0.87 -10.06
C ILE A 15 -18.02 -0.56 -10.29
N LYS A 16 -18.39 -0.20 -11.53
CA LYS A 16 -19.76 0.17 -11.90
C LYS A 16 -20.77 -0.96 -11.71
N GLN A 17 -20.35 -2.21 -11.87
CA GLN A 17 -21.22 -3.38 -11.76
C GLN A 17 -21.32 -3.90 -10.32
N SER A 18 -20.42 -3.50 -9.42
CA SER A 18 -20.42 -3.96 -8.04
C SER A 18 -21.61 -3.41 -7.27
N ARG A 19 -22.29 -4.29 -6.53
CA ARG A 19 -23.33 -3.90 -5.55
C ARG A 19 -22.76 -3.64 -4.16
N HIS A 20 -21.61 -4.26 -3.85
CA HIS A 20 -20.92 -4.15 -2.57
C HIS A 20 -19.42 -4.23 -2.80
N MET A 21 -18.74 -3.08 -2.78
CA MET A 21 -17.30 -2.99 -2.98
C MET A 21 -16.58 -2.85 -1.64
N VAL A 22 -15.47 -3.57 -1.51
CA VAL A 22 -14.52 -3.42 -0.41
C VAL A 22 -13.15 -3.13 -1.00
N ALA A 23 -12.49 -2.10 -0.50
CA ALA A 23 -11.10 -1.80 -0.83
C ALA A 23 -10.21 -2.20 0.34
N PHE A 24 -9.25 -3.10 0.09
CA PHE A 24 -8.19 -3.42 1.03
C PHE A 24 -7.01 -2.50 0.77
N THR A 25 -6.63 -1.70 1.75
CA THR A 25 -5.54 -0.73 1.63
C THR A 25 -4.42 -1.05 2.61
N GLY A 26 -3.22 -0.55 2.30
CA GLY A 26 -2.08 -0.53 3.19
C GLY A 26 -1.40 0.85 3.16
N ALA A 27 -0.26 0.99 3.82
CA ALA A 27 0.46 2.26 3.92
C ALA A 27 0.78 2.92 2.55
N GLY A 28 0.92 2.12 1.50
CA GLY A 28 1.17 2.60 0.13
C GLY A 28 0.14 3.60 -0.40
N VAL A 29 -1.11 3.59 0.08
CA VAL A 29 -2.11 4.59 -0.35
C VAL A 29 -1.80 5.99 0.19
N SER A 30 -1.01 6.09 1.26
CA SER A 30 -0.68 7.35 1.95
C SER A 30 0.69 7.91 1.58
N THR A 31 1.52 7.19 0.82
CA THR A 31 2.85 7.65 0.41
C THR A 31 2.79 8.90 -0.46
N ALA A 32 1.80 8.98 -1.35
CA ALA A 32 1.53 10.17 -2.15
C ALA A 32 1.11 11.39 -1.30
N SER A 33 0.70 11.19 -0.05
CA SER A 33 0.40 12.25 0.93
C SER A 33 1.59 12.61 1.82
N GLY A 34 2.78 12.05 1.56
CA GLY A 34 4.01 12.30 2.32
C GLY A 34 4.13 11.47 3.61
N ILE A 35 3.25 10.50 3.84
CA ILE A 35 3.39 9.57 4.96
C ILE A 35 4.28 8.41 4.50
N PRO A 36 5.47 8.22 5.08
CA PRO A 36 6.33 7.12 4.68
C PRO A 36 5.66 5.79 4.98
N ASP A 37 5.78 4.85 4.05
CA ASP A 37 5.41 3.47 4.32
C ASP A 37 6.57 2.75 5.04
N PHE A 38 6.39 1.47 5.27
CA PHE A 38 7.37 0.68 5.99
C PHE A 38 8.47 0.09 5.11
N ARG A 39 8.22 -0.12 3.81
CA ARG A 39 8.98 -1.09 2.98
C ARG A 39 9.48 -0.56 1.63
N SER A 40 9.06 0.63 1.21
CA SER A 40 9.50 1.23 -0.04
C SER A 40 11.01 1.42 -0.04
N HIS A 41 11.62 1.22 -1.19
CA HIS A 41 13.03 1.50 -1.36
C HIS A 41 13.29 3.01 -1.21
N ASP A 42 14.40 3.38 -0.59
CA ASP A 42 14.88 4.75 -0.32
C ASP A 42 14.00 5.61 0.60
N SER A 43 12.80 5.16 0.94
CA SER A 43 11.77 5.96 1.65
C SER A 43 11.01 5.18 2.73
N GLY A 44 11.17 3.86 2.79
CA GLY A 44 10.53 3.00 3.76
C GLY A 44 11.22 3.10 5.12
N LEU A 45 10.41 3.16 6.19
CA LEU A 45 10.94 3.31 7.56
C LEU A 45 12.00 2.25 7.93
N TRP A 46 11.85 1.01 7.46
CA TRP A 46 12.76 -0.10 7.80
C TRP A 46 14.16 -0.01 7.20
N GLU A 47 14.41 0.90 6.26
CA GLU A 47 15.79 1.15 5.83
C GLU A 47 16.58 1.96 6.88
N SER A 48 15.87 2.68 7.76
CA SER A 48 16.48 3.55 8.77
C SER A 48 16.46 2.99 10.20
N VAL A 49 15.55 2.05 10.49
CA VAL A 49 15.38 1.47 11.83
C VAL A 49 15.12 -0.03 11.76
N ASP A 50 15.64 -0.79 12.74
CA ASP A 50 15.38 -2.23 12.86
C ASP A 50 13.93 -2.48 13.35
N PRO A 51 13.06 -3.08 12.51
CA PRO A 51 11.66 -3.34 12.88
C PRO A 51 11.51 -4.26 14.10
N PHE A 52 12.47 -5.16 14.36
CA PHE A 52 12.38 -6.06 15.51
C PHE A 52 12.58 -5.33 16.83
N LEU A 53 13.37 -4.25 16.83
CA LEU A 53 13.58 -3.44 18.02
C LEU A 53 12.41 -2.48 18.28
N VAL A 54 11.83 -1.89 17.24
CA VAL A 54 10.85 -0.80 17.41
C VAL A 54 9.38 -1.21 17.24
N ALA A 55 9.10 -2.33 16.56
CA ALA A 55 7.74 -2.74 16.18
C ALA A 55 7.49 -4.24 16.36
N SER A 56 8.12 -4.85 17.38
CA SER A 56 7.82 -6.21 17.79
C SER A 56 7.35 -6.28 19.24
N ILE A 57 6.62 -7.34 19.59
CA ILE A 57 6.17 -7.58 20.97
C ILE A 57 7.35 -7.70 21.95
N TYR A 58 8.52 -8.12 21.47
CA TYR A 58 9.73 -8.26 22.28
C TYR A 58 10.52 -6.96 22.41
N GLY A 59 10.33 -6.03 21.47
CA GLY A 59 10.98 -4.72 21.47
C GLY A 59 10.32 -3.71 22.42
N PHE A 60 9.05 -3.93 22.77
CA PHE A 60 8.31 -3.07 23.69
C PHE A 60 8.75 -3.34 25.14
N ARG A 61 9.31 -2.33 25.79
CA ARG A 61 9.77 -2.35 27.19
C ARG A 61 8.94 -1.43 28.05
#